data_AF-A0A3B7A5G8-F1
#
_entry.id   AF-A0A3B7A5G8-F1
#
_cell.length_a   1.000
_cell.length_b   1.000
_cell.length_c   1.000
_cell.angle_alpha   90.00
_cell.angle_beta   90.00
_cell.angle_gamma   90.00
#
_symmetry.space_group_name_H-M   'P 1'
#
loop_
_entity.id
_entity.type
_entity.pdbx_description
1 polymer ?
#
loop_
_entity_poly.entity_id
_entity_poly.type
_entity_poly.pdbx_seq_one_letter_code
_entity_poly.pdbx_strand_id
1 'polypeptide(L)'
;MRRIILDYVTPPGRPFFAWIILVAGAVVLGLAADGYADRVDEVQLLETQLTRLKRQTSAPQTAKGRSQVAAKERSEQRERELLAKASGVSWASPLTAIETALDRDVALIALNQEFSARRIKLGLEAKSIADALAFADRLRATGKFDDVVLTGHETKKSSGVEALGLTFVLVWKATT
;
A
#
# COMPACT_ATOMS: atom_id res chain seq x y z
N MET A 1 -31.46 55.69 -47.03
CA MET A 1 -30.50 54.74 -46.42
C MET A 1 -30.99 54.43 -45.02
N ARG A 2 -31.35 53.17 -44.74
CA ARG A 2 -31.98 52.77 -43.48
C ARG A 2 -30.90 52.25 -42.52
N ARG A 3 -30.79 52.87 -41.34
CA ARG A 3 -29.77 52.59 -40.33
C ARG A 3 -30.21 51.37 -39.50
N ILE A 4 -29.45 50.28 -39.61
CA ILE A 4 -29.61 49.08 -38.78
C ILE A 4 -28.82 49.34 -37.49
N ILE A 5 -29.50 49.34 -36.35
CA ILE A 5 -28.88 49.43 -35.03
C ILE A 5 -28.78 47.99 -34.52
N LEU A 6 -27.57 47.49 -34.37
CA LEU A 6 -27.34 46.20 -33.72
C LEU A 6 -27.50 46.39 -32.22
N ASP A 7 -28.58 45.83 -31.70
CA ASP A 7 -28.86 45.71 -30.28
C ASP A 7 -28.21 44.41 -29.79
N TYR A 8 -26.89 44.45 -29.61
CA TYR A 8 -26.11 43.37 -29.00
C TYR A 8 -25.10 44.02 -28.08
N VAL A 9 -25.42 44.17 -26.81
CA VAL A 9 -24.62 43.75 -25.64
C VAL A 9 -25.48 44.00 -24.41
N THR A 10 -26.01 42.94 -23.79
CA THR A 10 -26.53 43.01 -22.42
C THR A 10 -25.41 43.54 -21.51
N PRO A 11 -25.61 44.63 -20.73
CA PRO A 11 -24.55 45.14 -19.87
C PRO A 11 -24.10 44.01 -18.94
N PRO A 12 -22.79 43.72 -18.82
CA PRO A 12 -22.34 42.60 -18.01
C PRO A 12 -22.79 42.86 -16.58
N GLY A 13 -23.70 42.01 -16.09
CA GLY A 13 -24.10 42.00 -14.70
C GLY A 13 -22.85 41.90 -13.83
N ARG A 14 -22.80 42.69 -12.76
CA ARG A 14 -21.63 42.84 -11.87
C ARG A 14 -21.01 41.44 -11.61
N PRO A 15 -19.73 41.22 -11.94
CA PRO A 15 -19.13 39.87 -11.99
C PRO A 15 -18.84 39.30 -10.59
N PHE A 16 -19.60 39.70 -9.57
CA PHE A 16 -19.38 39.30 -8.19
C PHE A 16 -19.39 37.78 -8.03
N PHE A 17 -20.31 37.08 -8.72
CA PHE A 17 -20.32 35.62 -8.78
C PHE A 17 -19.11 35.03 -9.51
N ALA A 18 -18.59 35.68 -10.55
CA ALA A 18 -17.39 35.24 -11.23
C ALA A 18 -16.16 35.36 -10.31
N TRP A 19 -16.08 36.41 -9.50
CA TRP A 19 -15.04 36.56 -8.48
C TRP A 19 -15.15 35.52 -7.38
N ILE A 20 -16.36 35.20 -6.91
CA ILE A 20 -16.57 34.13 -5.93
C ILE A 20 -16.12 32.77 -6.49
N ILE A 21 -16.50 32.45 -7.72
CA ILE A 21 -16.09 31.20 -8.38
C ILE A 21 -14.57 31.14 -8.55
N LEU A 22 -13.94 32.26 -8.90
CA LEU A 22 -12.49 32.33 -9.07
C LEU A 22 -11.75 32.15 -7.74
N VAL A 23 -12.22 32.76 -6.67
CA VAL A 23 -11.66 32.58 -5.32
C VAL A 23 -11.88 31.14 -4.83
N ALA A 24 -13.07 30.58 -5.02
CA ALA A 24 -13.36 29.19 -4.65
C ALA A 24 -12.45 28.21 -5.41
N GLY A 25 -12.24 28.42 -6.71
CA GLY A 25 -11.31 27.65 -7.52
C GLY A 25 -9.86 27.77 -7.03
N ALA A 26 -9.42 28.98 -6.69
CA ALA A 26 -8.08 29.23 -6.15
C ALA A 26 -7.84 28.52 -4.80
N VAL A 27 -8.86 28.50 -3.93
CA VAL A 27 -8.79 27.79 -2.63
C VAL A 27 -8.68 26.28 -2.85
N VAL A 28 -9.51 25.70 -3.72
CA VAL A 28 -9.44 24.26 -4.04
C VAL A 28 -8.08 23.89 -4.65
N LEU A 29 -7.55 24.73 -5.54
CA LEU A 29 -6.23 24.51 -6.15
C LEU A 29 -5.10 24.61 -5.11
N GLY A 30 -5.20 25.56 -4.18
CA GLY A 30 -4.24 25.72 -3.08
C GLY A 30 -4.22 24.51 -2.14
N LEU A 31 -5.40 23.99 -1.77
CA LEU A 31 -5.51 22.78 -0.94
C LEU A 31 -4.97 21.53 -1.66
N ALA A 32 -5.20 21.42 -2.97
CA ALA A 32 -4.65 20.32 -3.77
C ALA A 32 -3.12 20.42 -3.93
N ALA A 33 -2.57 21.64 -4.01
CA ALA A 33 -1.14 21.88 -4.12
C ALA A 33 -0.39 21.56 -2.82
N ASP A 34 -0.99 21.86 -1.66
CA ASP A 34 -0.42 21.54 -0.34
C ASP A 34 -0.25 20.02 -0.16
N GLY A 35 -1.28 19.25 -0.54
CA GLY A 35 -1.22 17.78 -0.54
C GLY A 35 -0.26 17.18 -1.58
N TYR A 36 0.16 17.94 -2.60
CA TYR A 36 1.11 17.48 -3.61
C TYR A 36 2.55 17.78 -3.21
N ALA A 37 2.80 18.89 -2.51
CA ALA A 37 4.13 19.28 -2.04
C ALA A 37 4.72 18.23 -1.07
N ASP A 38 3.92 17.75 -0.12
CA ASP A 38 4.36 16.73 0.85
C ASP A 38 4.70 15.37 0.20
N ARG A 39 4.14 15.08 -0.98
CA ARG A 39 4.34 13.80 -1.68
C ARG A 39 5.53 13.83 -2.64
N VAL A 40 5.87 15.00 -3.17
CA VAL A 40 6.99 15.16 -4.12
C VAL A 40 8.33 15.13 -3.37
N ASP A 41 8.40 15.70 -2.17
CA ASP A 41 9.64 15.74 -1.39
C ASP A 41 10.10 14.34 -0.94
N GLU A 42 9.16 13.45 -0.63
CA GLU A 42 9.45 12.07 -0.24
C GLU A 42 10.03 11.26 -1.42
N VAL A 43 9.52 11.49 -2.64
CA VAL A 43 10.01 10.83 -3.86
C VAL A 43 11.41 11.33 -4.24
N GLN A 44 11.68 12.63 -4.14
CA GLN A 44 13.00 13.17 -4.48
C GLN A 44 14.09 12.72 -3.50
N LEU A 45 13.76 12.55 -2.22
CA LEU A 45 14.68 12.01 -1.22
C LEU A 45 15.07 10.55 -1.54
N LEU A 46 14.09 9.73 -1.94
CA LEU A 46 14.29 8.33 -2.33
C LEU A 46 15.11 8.21 -3.63
N GLU A 47 14.83 9.04 -4.64
CA GLU A 47 15.60 9.05 -5.89
C GLU A 47 17.05 9.51 -5.70
N THR A 48 17.27 10.49 -4.83
CA THR A 48 18.62 10.98 -4.51
C THR A 48 19.44 9.93 -3.79
N GLN A 49 18.82 9.17 -2.88
CA GLN A 49 19.47 8.02 -2.23
C GLN A 49 19.82 6.94 -3.26
N LEU A 50 18.88 6.54 -4.12
CA LEU A 50 19.13 5.54 -5.17
C LEU A 50 20.25 5.97 -6.12
N THR A 51 20.31 7.25 -6.49
CA THR A 51 21.36 7.79 -7.37
C THR A 51 22.73 7.80 -6.70
N ARG A 52 22.80 8.10 -5.39
CA ARG A 52 24.05 8.01 -4.60
C ARG A 52 24.54 6.56 -4.48
N LEU A 53 23.65 5.61 -4.20
CA LEU A 53 24.00 4.18 -4.14
C LEU A 53 24.49 3.65 -5.51
N LYS A 54 23.85 4.06 -6.62
CA LYS A 54 24.30 3.71 -7.97
C LYS A 54 25.69 4.28 -8.28
N ARG A 55 25.96 5.56 -7.96
CA ARG A 55 27.27 6.18 -8.21
C ARG A 55 28.40 5.56 -7.39
N GLN A 56 28.14 5.15 -6.14
CA GLN A 56 29.13 4.45 -5.32
C GLN A 56 29.47 3.05 -5.86
N THR A 57 28.58 2.44 -6.63
CA THR A 57 28.78 1.10 -7.22
C THR A 57 29.53 1.16 -8.56
N SER A 58 29.53 2.30 -9.26
CA SER A 58 30.07 2.43 -10.63
C SER A 58 31.50 2.95 -10.74
N ALA A 59 32.27 3.08 -9.64
CA ALA A 59 33.68 3.47 -9.73
C ALA A 59 34.53 2.31 -10.32
N PRO A 60 35.35 2.54 -11.36
CA PRO A 60 36.10 1.48 -12.03
C PRO A 60 37.25 1.01 -11.15
N GLN A 61 37.15 -0.20 -10.63
CA GLN A 61 38.14 -0.78 -9.73
C GLN A 61 38.97 -1.84 -10.45
N THR A 62 40.06 -1.38 -11.08
CA THR A 62 41.03 -2.19 -11.82
C THR A 62 41.93 -3.09 -10.94
N ALA A 63 41.66 -3.21 -9.64
CA ALA A 63 42.35 -4.13 -8.73
C ALA A 63 41.43 -5.17 -8.05
N LYS A 64 40.15 -5.27 -8.44
CA LYS A 64 39.13 -6.03 -7.70
C LYS A 64 38.93 -7.49 -8.12
N GLY A 65 39.56 -8.01 -9.17
CA GLY A 65 39.22 -9.33 -9.74
C GLY A 65 39.14 -10.50 -8.74
N ARG A 66 40.05 -10.59 -7.76
CA ARG A 66 40.06 -11.68 -6.77
C ARG A 66 39.14 -11.43 -5.56
N SER A 67 38.96 -10.17 -5.17
CA SER A 67 38.04 -9.77 -4.09
C SER A 67 36.58 -9.74 -4.55
N GLN A 68 36.32 -9.45 -5.83
CA GLN A 68 34.97 -9.48 -6.41
C GLN A 68 34.48 -10.92 -6.54
N VAL A 69 35.32 -11.89 -6.88
CA VAL A 69 34.94 -13.31 -6.91
C VAL A 69 34.57 -13.79 -5.52
N ALA A 70 35.40 -13.53 -4.49
CA ALA A 70 35.08 -13.89 -3.11
C ALA A 70 33.86 -13.13 -2.54
N ALA A 71 33.65 -11.86 -2.92
CA ALA A 71 32.46 -11.09 -2.53
C ALA A 71 31.20 -11.59 -3.25
N LYS A 72 31.32 -11.99 -4.52
CA LYS A 72 30.25 -12.55 -5.33
C LYS A 72 29.87 -13.95 -4.87
N GLU A 73 30.85 -14.78 -4.51
CA GLU A 73 30.62 -16.09 -3.89
C GLU A 73 29.92 -15.95 -2.53
N ARG A 74 30.30 -14.98 -1.70
CA ARG A 74 29.61 -14.68 -0.43
C ARG A 74 28.19 -14.13 -0.64
N SER A 75 27.97 -13.31 -1.67
CA SER A 75 26.62 -12.83 -1.99
C SER A 75 25.75 -13.95 -2.53
N GLU A 76 26.30 -14.81 -3.40
CA GLU A 76 25.61 -15.99 -3.93
C GLU A 76 25.31 -17.02 -2.83
N GLN A 77 26.21 -17.20 -1.85
CA GLN A 77 25.94 -18.04 -0.67
C GLN A 77 24.82 -17.46 0.19
N ARG A 78 24.83 -16.15 0.49
CA ARG A 78 23.73 -15.51 1.22
C ARG A 78 22.41 -15.58 0.48
N GLU A 79 22.43 -15.39 -0.84
CA GLU A 79 21.25 -15.49 -1.68
C GLU A 79 20.69 -16.91 -1.68
N ARG A 80 21.55 -17.93 -1.79
CA ARG A 80 21.17 -19.35 -1.66
C ARG A 80 20.64 -19.68 -0.27
N GLU A 81 21.22 -19.14 0.80
CA GLU A 81 20.71 -19.30 2.16
C GLU A 81 19.34 -18.64 2.37
N LEU A 82 19.13 -17.46 1.80
CA LEU A 82 17.83 -16.77 1.83
C LEU A 82 16.79 -17.51 1.00
N LEU A 83 17.15 -18.00 -0.19
CA LEU A 83 16.30 -18.83 -1.04
C LEU A 83 15.97 -20.16 -0.35
N ALA A 84 16.94 -20.80 0.31
CA ALA A 84 16.73 -22.03 1.08
C ALA A 84 15.80 -21.82 2.28
N LYS A 85 15.94 -20.69 2.99
CA LYS A 85 15.03 -20.29 4.08
C LYS A 85 13.63 -19.95 3.56
N ALA A 86 13.52 -19.34 2.38
CA ALA A 86 12.24 -19.05 1.74
C ALA A 86 11.56 -20.32 1.20
N SER A 87 12.33 -21.27 0.66
CA SER A 87 11.81 -22.54 0.12
C SER A 87 11.39 -23.54 1.18
N GLY A 88 11.91 -23.41 2.41
CA GLY A 88 11.58 -24.30 3.54
C GLY A 88 10.24 -24.02 4.21
N VAL A 89 9.63 -22.85 3.96
CA VAL A 89 8.35 -22.48 4.59
C VAL A 89 7.20 -22.90 3.67
N SER A 90 6.52 -23.98 4.04
CA SER A 90 5.32 -24.46 3.35
C SER A 90 4.20 -23.43 3.46
N TRP A 91 3.95 -22.69 2.37
CA TRP A 91 2.85 -21.73 2.25
C TRP A 91 1.48 -22.40 2.34
N ALA A 92 1.40 -23.69 2.00
CA ALA A 92 0.16 -24.43 1.93
C ALA A 92 -0.59 -24.42 3.29
N SER A 93 0.10 -24.72 4.39
CA SER A 93 -0.58 -24.83 5.69
C SER A 93 -1.21 -23.53 6.20
N PRO A 94 -0.51 -22.36 6.22
CA PRO A 94 -1.13 -21.12 6.68
C PRO A 94 -2.18 -20.61 5.69
N LEU A 95 -1.98 -20.79 4.38
CA LEU A 95 -2.97 -20.39 3.38
C LEU A 95 -4.27 -21.20 3.53
N THR A 96 -4.18 -22.53 3.64
CA THR A 96 -5.36 -23.38 3.86
C THR A 96 -6.08 -23.03 5.16
N ALA A 97 -5.34 -22.67 6.22
CA ALA A 97 -5.95 -22.21 7.47
C ALA A 97 -6.73 -20.90 7.29
N ILE A 98 -6.20 -19.96 6.50
CA ILE A 98 -6.89 -18.70 6.17
C ILE A 98 -8.13 -18.99 5.31
N GLU A 99 -7.99 -19.80 4.26
CA GLU A 99 -9.10 -20.18 3.37
C GLU A 99 -10.24 -20.87 4.13
N THR A 100 -9.91 -21.74 5.08
CA THR A 100 -10.92 -22.43 5.91
C THR A 100 -11.61 -21.49 6.89
N ALA A 101 -10.95 -20.41 7.31
CA ALA A 101 -11.52 -19.41 8.21
C ALA A 101 -12.39 -18.37 7.49
N LEU A 102 -12.22 -18.18 6.18
CA LEU A 102 -13.03 -17.27 5.37
C LEU A 102 -14.48 -17.76 5.26
N ASP A 103 -15.41 -16.81 5.20
CA ASP A 103 -16.84 -17.06 5.00
C ASP A 103 -17.43 -16.05 4.00
N ARG A 104 -18.76 -16.02 3.87
CA ARG A 104 -19.45 -15.11 2.94
C ARG A 104 -19.48 -13.65 3.42
N ASP A 105 -19.21 -13.41 4.70
CA ASP A 105 -19.36 -12.11 5.35
C ASP A 105 -18.02 -11.39 5.53
N VAL A 106 -16.90 -12.09 5.29
CA VAL A 106 -15.53 -11.58 5.30
C VAL A 106 -14.82 -11.89 3.97
N ALA A 107 -14.42 -10.84 3.24
CA ALA A 107 -13.67 -10.93 2.00
C ALA A 107 -12.18 -10.63 2.23
N LEU A 108 -11.30 -11.44 1.64
CA LEU A 108 -9.86 -11.19 1.63
C LEU A 108 -9.48 -10.26 0.47
N ILE A 109 -8.85 -9.12 0.80
CA ILE A 109 -8.47 -8.08 -0.17
C ILE A 109 -6.96 -8.08 -0.40
N ALA A 110 -6.18 -8.27 0.67
CA ALA A 110 -4.74 -8.27 0.60
C ALA A 110 -4.17 -9.33 1.53
N LEU A 111 -3.08 -9.95 1.08
CA LEU A 111 -2.29 -10.86 1.87
C LEU A 111 -0.83 -10.55 1.62
N ASN A 112 -0.04 -10.39 2.69
CA ASN A 112 1.39 -10.18 2.60
C ASN A 112 2.10 -11.03 3.66
N GLN A 113 3.09 -11.81 3.23
CA GLN A 113 3.86 -12.70 4.08
C GLN A 113 5.26 -12.14 4.33
N GLU A 114 5.65 -12.07 5.60
CA GLU A 114 6.99 -11.70 6.02
C GLU A 114 7.73 -12.95 6.56
N PHE A 115 8.51 -13.60 5.68
CA PHE A 115 9.19 -14.85 6.00
C PHE A 115 10.15 -14.77 7.18
N SER A 116 10.93 -13.68 7.25
CA SER A 116 11.89 -13.46 8.33
C SER A 116 11.23 -13.33 9.69
N ALA A 117 10.03 -12.74 9.75
CA ALA A 117 9.31 -12.48 10.99
C ALA A 117 8.25 -13.55 11.33
N ARG A 118 8.02 -14.53 10.44
CA ARG A 118 6.92 -15.50 10.55
C ARG A 118 5.55 -14.83 10.70
N ARG A 119 5.38 -13.69 10.02
CA ARG A 119 4.17 -12.86 10.10
C ARG A 119 3.40 -12.89 8.79
N ILE A 120 2.08 -12.82 8.90
CA ILE A 120 1.18 -12.61 7.76
C ILE A 120 0.32 -11.40 8.06
N LYS A 121 0.37 -10.40 7.19
CA LYS A 121 -0.53 -9.25 7.23
C LYS A 121 -1.69 -9.52 6.28
N LEU A 122 -2.92 -9.46 6.79
CA LEU A 122 -4.13 -9.60 6.01
C LEU A 122 -4.86 -8.25 5.95
N GLY A 123 -5.32 -7.89 4.76
CA GLY A 123 -6.32 -6.85 4.54
C GLY A 123 -7.64 -7.52 4.19
N LEU A 124 -8.68 -7.24 4.96
CA LEU A 124 -10.01 -7.84 4.83
C LEU A 124 -11.06 -6.75 4.69
N GLU A 125 -12.21 -7.12 4.12
CA GLU A 125 -13.45 -6.35 4.21
C GLU A 125 -14.50 -7.24 4.87
N ALA A 126 -15.22 -6.71 5.86
CA ALA A 126 -16.32 -7.40 6.50
C ALA A 126 -17.60 -6.55 6.50
N LYS A 127 -18.76 -7.20 6.65
CA LYS A 127 -20.03 -6.48 6.80
C LYS A 127 -20.16 -5.79 8.16
N SER A 128 -19.57 -6.39 9.21
CA SER A 128 -19.58 -5.84 10.56
C SER A 128 -18.31 -6.19 11.33
N ILE A 129 -18.08 -5.50 12.45
CA ILE A 129 -16.99 -5.83 13.37
C ILE A 129 -17.20 -7.21 14.04
N ALA A 130 -18.45 -7.64 14.20
CA ALA A 130 -18.76 -8.96 14.76
C ALA A 130 -18.27 -10.07 13.83
N ASP A 131 -18.48 -9.92 12.53
CA ASP A 131 -18.00 -10.87 11.51
C ASP A 131 -16.46 -10.92 11.47
N ALA A 132 -15.81 -9.77 11.65
CA ALA A 132 -14.36 -9.67 11.74
C ALA A 132 -13.79 -10.43 12.94
N LEU A 133 -14.43 -10.31 14.11
CA LEU A 133 -14.02 -11.02 15.31
C LEU A 133 -14.32 -12.52 15.22
N ALA A 134 -15.46 -12.89 14.65
CA ALA A 134 -15.79 -14.28 14.37
C ALA A 134 -14.75 -14.93 13.42
N PHE A 135 -14.29 -14.19 12.41
CA PHE A 135 -13.19 -14.63 11.55
C PHE A 135 -11.88 -14.83 12.34
N ALA A 136 -11.54 -13.90 13.24
CA ALA A 136 -10.36 -14.03 14.10
C ALA A 136 -10.44 -15.27 15.00
N ASP A 137 -11.61 -15.57 15.54
CA ASP A 137 -11.83 -16.76 16.37
C ASP A 137 -11.73 -18.06 15.56
N ARG A 138 -12.27 -18.10 14.33
CA ARG A 138 -12.08 -19.24 13.42
C ARG A 138 -10.61 -19.45 13.07
N LEU A 139 -9.86 -18.38 12.79
CA LEU A 139 -8.42 -18.45 12.56
C LEU A 139 -7.67 -19.05 13.76
N ARG A 140 -7.98 -18.61 14.98
CA ARG A 140 -7.41 -19.16 16.21
C ARG A 140 -7.76 -20.64 16.39
N ALA A 141 -9.00 -21.03 16.08
CA ALA A 141 -9.46 -22.41 16.17
C ALA A 141 -8.72 -23.37 15.23
N THR A 142 -8.11 -22.89 14.14
CA THR A 142 -7.25 -23.73 13.27
C THR A 142 -6.00 -24.25 13.98
N GLY A 143 -5.58 -23.59 15.07
CA GLY A 143 -4.38 -23.93 15.83
C GLY A 143 -3.06 -23.68 15.11
N LYS A 144 -3.07 -23.11 13.89
CA LYS A 144 -1.88 -22.86 13.05
C LYS A 144 -1.14 -21.56 13.35
N PHE A 145 -1.77 -20.65 14.09
CA PHE A 145 -1.23 -19.36 14.45
C PHE A 145 -0.93 -19.30 15.95
N ASP A 146 0.21 -18.72 16.31
CA ASP A 146 0.54 -18.37 17.69
C ASP A 146 -0.22 -17.13 18.14
N ASP A 147 -0.45 -16.19 17.22
CA ASP A 147 -1.17 -14.95 17.49
C ASP A 147 -2.00 -14.49 16.29
N VAL A 148 -3.12 -13.82 16.58
CA VAL A 148 -4.08 -13.27 15.63
C VAL A 148 -4.55 -11.92 16.19
N VAL A 149 -4.02 -10.83 15.63
CA VAL A 149 -4.21 -9.46 16.15
C VAL A 149 -4.87 -8.58 15.10
N LEU A 150 -5.96 -7.92 15.48
CA LEU A 150 -6.55 -6.83 14.70
C LEU A 150 -5.75 -5.54 14.95
N THR A 151 -5.08 -5.03 13.92
CA THR A 151 -4.20 -3.85 14.03
C THR A 151 -4.82 -2.59 13.44
N GLY A 152 -5.89 -2.69 12.68
CA GLY A 152 -6.61 -1.54 12.15
C GLY A 152 -8.02 -1.88 11.70
N HIS A 153 -8.92 -0.91 11.82
CA HIS A 153 -10.27 -0.95 11.27
C HIS A 153 -10.61 0.43 10.69
N GLU A 154 -11.30 0.46 9.55
CA GLU A 154 -11.75 1.68 8.90
C GLU A 154 -13.07 1.43 8.17
N THR A 155 -14.00 2.36 8.23
CA THR A 155 -15.23 2.27 7.44
C THR A 155 -14.94 2.74 6.01
N LYS A 156 -15.18 1.87 5.03
CA LYS A 156 -14.96 2.14 3.61
C LYS A 156 -16.28 2.05 2.85
N LYS A 157 -16.52 3.01 1.96
CA LYS A 157 -17.62 2.96 1.01
C LYS A 157 -17.07 2.38 -0.29
N SER A 158 -17.26 1.08 -0.49
CA SER A 158 -16.78 0.36 -1.67
C SER A 158 -17.98 0.02 -2.55
N SER A 159 -17.98 0.47 -3.82
CA SER A 159 -19.05 0.19 -4.79
C SER A 159 -20.47 0.55 -4.33
N GLY A 160 -20.62 1.59 -3.52
CA GLY A 160 -21.92 2.06 -3.01
C GLY A 160 -22.45 1.29 -1.79
N VAL A 161 -21.75 0.26 -1.33
CA VAL A 161 -22.04 -0.48 -0.09
C VAL A 161 -21.03 -0.05 0.98
N GLU A 162 -21.52 0.18 2.19
CA GLU A 162 -20.68 0.45 3.35
C GLU A 162 -20.10 -0.87 3.87
N ALA A 163 -18.77 -0.99 3.83
CA ALA A 163 -18.02 -2.17 4.28
C ALA A 163 -16.95 -1.75 5.28
N LEU A 164 -16.61 -2.65 6.19
CA LEU A 164 -15.59 -2.41 7.20
C LEU A 164 -14.25 -2.98 6.71
N GLY A 165 -13.33 -2.11 6.34
CA GLY A 165 -11.94 -2.46 6.04
C GLY A 165 -11.18 -2.79 7.31
N LEU A 166 -10.43 -3.88 7.31
CA LEU A 166 -9.78 -4.45 8.48
C LEU A 166 -8.36 -4.88 8.15
N THR A 167 -7.45 -4.72 9.10
CA THR A 167 -6.07 -5.21 8.98
C THR A 167 -5.75 -6.16 10.12
N PHE A 168 -5.40 -7.40 9.80
CA PHE A 168 -4.91 -8.37 10.78
C PHE A 168 -3.41 -8.63 10.61
N VAL A 169 -2.75 -8.92 11.71
CA VAL A 169 -1.40 -9.48 11.74
C VAL A 169 -1.48 -10.83 12.44
N LEU A 170 -1.01 -11.86 11.76
CA LEU A 170 -0.95 -13.22 12.26
C LEU A 170 0.52 -13.60 12.48
N VAL A 171 0.80 -14.38 13.52
CA VAL A 171 2.11 -15.02 13.73
C VAL A 171 1.92 -16.51 13.53
N TRP A 172 2.65 -17.13 12.59
CA TRP A 172 2.50 -18.55 12.31
C TRP A 172 3.36 -19.41 13.25
N LYS A 173 2.87 -20.62 13.54
CA LYS A 173 3.62 -21.62 14.32
C LYS A 173 4.77 -22.22 13.52
N ALA A 174 5.96 -22.30 14.12
CA ALA A 174 7.03 -23.11 13.53
C ALA A 174 6.60 -24.58 13.50
N THR A 175 6.62 -25.19 12.32
CA THR A 175 6.55 -26.64 12.19
C THR A 175 7.76 -27.21 12.93
N THR A 176 7.51 -27.92 14.04
CA THR A 176 8.54 -28.66 14.79
C THR A 176 8.78 -30.00 14.12
#